data_AF-A0A2H9RPB4-F1
#
_entry.id   AF-A0A2H9RPB4-F1
#
_cell.length_a   1.000
_cell.length_b   1.000
_cell.length_c   1.000
_cell.angle_alpha   90.00
_cell.angle_beta   90.00
_cell.angle_gamma   90.00
#
_symmetry.space_group_name_H-M   'P 1'
#
loop_
_entity.id
_entity.type
_entity.pdbx_description
1 polymer ?
#
loop_
_entity_poly.entity_id
_entity_poly.type
_entity_poly.pdbx_seq_one_letter_code
_entity_poly.pdbx_strand_id
1 'polypeptide(L)'
;MQNLSLPQTVSQVECLISNGGGDIGRLYHILESLKNNRTLYHSDKMYLEKKLDSSFSVEEEPVQENALLPKIKDLIDSGTGDLGRLQHIYDVLLNNRTLYASDSKYLESKLKTIPQESKILNEETTQVYEKTISKSNDVTVITPYTPTKIKGTMPKGWSANVDLQEIDTITENIKNEQQKIEKQQKINDEILLQRENLSQLITRRQKYEEKINQERLSLESHISEERTRIQTQTKLSNEIVLQKQELVKIKKEKLAIAKKIESEKIKISRELLLQKKQLVQAQLEQENIEKQIQNEQELLAKMANDQKNRLSIQAQIAHEIASKQSELEKTKKDYEYVVSQVKEEKAKFAESEKLKRLLKIQEQDLIKTKEERLRIVDIIAKEKELIVKKTEEEKAKLMSQSELAKQLKKEVKMYDSLKRKREKLEIQIKTKNQKLKEKQQMLKNQIQKKDKELKLVLKTAKKPAKKPTTQKAK
;
A
#
# COMPACT_ATOMS: atom_id res chain seq x y z
N MET A 1 -4.35 0.79 -30.65
CA MET A 1 -5.68 1.05 -30.04
C MET A 1 -6.74 0.77 -31.09
N GLN A 2 -7.94 0.36 -30.68
CA GLN A 2 -9.09 0.31 -31.58
C GLN A 2 -9.72 1.71 -31.64
N ASN A 3 -10.19 2.12 -32.82
CA ASN A 3 -11.02 3.32 -32.95
C ASN A 3 -12.48 2.92 -32.79
N LEU A 4 -13.13 3.44 -31.76
CA LEU A 4 -14.54 3.18 -31.48
C LEU A 4 -15.43 4.15 -32.27
N SER A 5 -16.48 3.61 -32.89
CA SER A 5 -17.56 4.39 -33.52
C SER A 5 -18.44 5.02 -32.43
N LEU A 6 -19.04 6.19 -32.71
CA LEU A 6 -19.88 6.94 -31.77
C LEU A 6 -20.89 6.08 -30.97
N PRO A 7 -21.76 5.24 -31.59
CA PRO A 7 -22.67 4.37 -30.85
C PRO A 7 -21.98 3.32 -29.97
N GLN A 8 -20.79 2.84 -30.36
CA GLN A 8 -20.00 1.90 -29.54
C GLN A 8 -19.44 2.62 -28.30
N THR A 9 -18.93 3.84 -28.49
CA THR A 9 -18.44 4.71 -27.40
C THR A 9 -19.57 5.03 -26.41
N VAL A 10 -20.77 5.37 -26.89
CA VAL A 10 -21.97 5.60 -26.06
C VAL A 10 -22.32 4.35 -25.24
N SER A 11 -22.39 3.17 -25.90
CA SER A 11 -22.70 1.91 -25.22
C SER A 11 -21.66 1.53 -24.15
N GLN A 12 -20.37 1.80 -24.40
CA GLN A 12 -19.31 1.57 -23.42
C GLN A 12 -19.36 2.57 -22.24
N VAL A 13 -19.74 3.83 -22.46
CA VAL A 13 -19.98 4.80 -21.37
C VAL A 13 -21.16 4.35 -20.49
N GLU A 14 -22.24 3.83 -21.07
CA GLU A 14 -23.37 3.30 -20.31
C GLU A 14 -22.99 2.05 -19.50
N CYS A 15 -22.11 1.20 -20.03
CA CYS A 15 -21.51 0.10 -19.28
C CYS A 15 -20.58 0.59 -18.14
N LEU A 16 -19.77 1.64 -18.36
CA LEU A 16 -18.93 2.24 -17.31
C LEU A 16 -19.76 2.85 -16.18
N ILE A 17 -20.88 3.51 -16.49
CA ILE A 17 -21.81 4.04 -15.48
C ILE A 17 -22.44 2.89 -14.70
N SER A 18 -22.94 1.86 -15.40
CA SER A 18 -23.61 0.69 -14.79
C SER A 18 -22.68 -0.12 -13.88
N ASN A 19 -21.39 -0.22 -14.25
CA ASN A 19 -20.37 -0.95 -13.50
C ASN A 19 -19.63 -0.09 -12.46
N GLY A 20 -20.00 1.18 -12.26
CA GLY A 20 -19.32 2.10 -11.33
C GLY A 20 -17.86 2.40 -11.69
N GLY A 21 -17.49 2.26 -12.97
CA GLY A 21 -16.10 2.28 -13.44
C GLY A 21 -15.41 3.64 -13.46
N GLY A 22 -16.02 4.70 -12.94
CA GLY A 22 -15.48 6.07 -12.98
C GLY A 22 -16.31 7.08 -12.19
N ASP A 23 -16.06 8.36 -12.46
CA ASP A 23 -16.85 9.48 -11.92
C ASP A 23 -18.20 9.50 -12.62
N ILE A 24 -19.25 9.14 -11.88
CA ILE A 24 -20.61 9.00 -12.40
C ILE A 24 -21.13 10.33 -12.97
N GLY A 25 -20.91 11.45 -12.28
CA GLY A 25 -21.38 12.77 -12.73
C GLY A 25 -20.70 13.20 -14.02
N ARG A 26 -19.38 12.98 -14.10
CA ARG A 26 -18.60 13.26 -15.31
C ARG A 26 -18.96 12.35 -16.47
N LEU A 27 -19.18 11.06 -16.22
CA LEU A 27 -19.62 10.10 -17.24
C LEU A 27 -21.02 10.43 -17.78
N TYR A 28 -21.95 10.92 -16.95
CA TYR A 28 -23.24 11.43 -17.42
C TYR A 28 -23.10 12.66 -18.33
N HIS A 29 -22.25 13.63 -17.97
CA HIS A 29 -22.02 14.81 -18.82
C HIS A 29 -21.37 14.44 -20.17
N ILE A 30 -20.46 13.46 -20.16
CA ILE A 30 -19.87 12.87 -21.36
C ILE A 30 -20.94 12.16 -22.20
N LEU A 31 -21.79 11.34 -21.58
CA LEU A 31 -22.88 10.61 -22.26
C LEU A 31 -23.88 11.57 -22.92
N GLU A 32 -24.27 12.63 -22.22
CA GLU A 32 -25.15 13.68 -22.74
C GLU A 32 -24.50 14.40 -23.92
N SER A 33 -23.21 14.75 -23.81
CA SER A 33 -22.49 15.45 -24.89
C SER A 33 -22.35 14.58 -26.14
N LEU A 34 -22.02 13.29 -25.99
CA LEU A 34 -21.94 12.32 -27.09
C LEU A 34 -23.31 12.08 -27.75
N LYS A 35 -24.38 11.94 -26.97
CA LYS A 35 -25.75 11.76 -27.51
C LYS A 35 -26.30 13.00 -28.23
N ASN A 36 -25.76 14.18 -27.93
CA ASN A 36 -26.10 15.44 -28.60
C ASN A 36 -25.13 15.79 -29.76
N ASN A 37 -24.27 14.85 -30.20
CA ASN A 37 -23.22 15.06 -31.21
C ASN A 37 -22.31 16.28 -30.93
N ARG A 38 -22.09 16.62 -29.65
CA ARG A 38 -21.25 17.77 -29.27
C ARG A 38 -19.79 17.34 -29.13
N THR A 39 -18.88 18.24 -29.49
CA THR A 39 -17.45 18.06 -29.24
C THR A 39 -17.19 18.01 -27.74
N LEU A 40 -16.49 16.95 -27.30
CA LEU A 40 -16.06 16.81 -25.91
C LEU A 40 -14.93 17.77 -25.59
N TYR A 41 -14.91 18.34 -24.38
CA TYR A 41 -13.75 19.07 -23.89
C TYR A 41 -12.52 18.15 -23.87
N HIS A 42 -11.34 18.69 -24.17
CA HIS A 42 -10.09 17.92 -24.24
C HIS A 42 -9.82 17.11 -22.96
N SER A 43 -10.13 17.68 -21.79
CA SER A 43 -10.07 17.01 -20.48
C SER A 43 -10.94 15.75 -20.41
N ASP A 44 -12.13 15.78 -21.03
CA ASP A 44 -13.13 14.71 -21.00
C ASP A 44 -12.85 13.66 -22.09
N LYS A 45 -12.36 14.09 -23.25
CA LYS A 45 -11.82 13.18 -24.27
C LYS A 45 -10.67 12.34 -23.69
N MET A 46 -9.65 13.00 -23.12
CA MET A 46 -8.51 12.32 -22.47
C MET A 46 -8.94 11.42 -21.30
N TYR A 47 -9.99 11.79 -20.56
CA TYR A 47 -10.56 10.96 -19.50
C TYR A 47 -11.22 9.69 -20.05
N LEU A 48 -11.99 9.82 -21.13
CA LEU A 48 -12.70 8.70 -21.75
C LEU A 48 -11.74 7.75 -22.49
N GLU A 49 -10.77 8.27 -23.24
CA GLU A 49 -9.75 7.46 -23.93
C GLU A 49 -8.92 6.64 -22.93
N LYS A 50 -8.57 7.23 -21.77
CA LYS A 50 -7.92 6.54 -20.64
C LYS A 50 -8.84 5.55 -19.88
N LYS A 51 -10.16 5.60 -20.11
CA LYS A 51 -11.14 4.71 -19.46
C LYS A 51 -11.63 3.57 -20.35
N LEU A 52 -11.41 3.66 -21.67
CA LEU A 52 -11.75 2.64 -22.66
C LEU A 52 -10.49 1.96 -23.28
N ASP A 53 -9.29 2.40 -22.91
CA ASP A 53 -7.99 2.04 -23.53
C ASP A 53 -7.99 2.10 -25.07
N SER A 54 -8.87 2.96 -25.59
CA SER A 54 -9.29 3.03 -26.98
C SER A 54 -9.48 4.49 -27.36
N SER A 55 -8.96 4.87 -28.52
CA SER A 55 -9.20 6.18 -29.13
C SER A 55 -10.61 6.23 -29.70
N PHE A 56 -11.26 7.39 -29.64
CA PHE A 56 -12.51 7.62 -30.36
C PHE A 56 -12.41 8.90 -31.19
N SER A 57 -12.82 8.79 -32.45
CA SER A 57 -13.07 9.95 -33.28
C SER A 57 -14.56 10.23 -33.22
N VAL A 58 -14.94 11.37 -32.65
CA VAL A 58 -16.17 12.01 -33.10
C VAL A 58 -15.91 12.39 -34.56
N GLU A 59 -16.82 12.01 -35.45
CA GLU A 59 -16.74 12.42 -36.84
C GLU A 59 -17.06 13.91 -36.89
N GLU A 60 -16.04 14.74 -37.19
CA GLU A 60 -16.30 16.08 -37.68
C GLU A 60 -16.97 15.91 -39.04
N GLU A 61 -18.20 16.44 -39.21
CA GLU A 61 -18.85 16.46 -40.51
C GLU A 61 -17.89 17.13 -41.52
N PRO A 62 -17.63 16.52 -42.70
CA PRO A 62 -16.72 17.10 -43.66
C PRO A 62 -17.27 18.44 -44.12
N VAL A 63 -16.61 19.52 -43.67
CA VAL A 63 -17.02 20.90 -43.92
C VAL A 63 -17.18 21.09 -45.42
N GLN A 64 -18.41 21.38 -45.85
CA GLN A 64 -18.62 21.91 -47.19
C GLN A 64 -17.86 23.23 -47.27
N GLU A 65 -16.80 23.28 -48.08
CA GLU A 65 -16.03 24.50 -48.28
C GLU A 65 -16.97 25.61 -48.76
N ASN A 66 -17.23 26.58 -47.90
CA ASN A 66 -18.05 27.74 -48.23
C ASN A 66 -17.38 28.47 -49.40
N ALA A 67 -17.88 28.29 -50.63
CA ALA A 67 -17.32 28.80 -51.89
C ALA A 67 -17.29 30.34 -52.03
N LEU A 68 -17.59 31.04 -50.93
CA LEU A 68 -17.43 32.48 -50.73
C LEU A 68 -16.14 32.82 -49.98
N LEU A 69 -15.59 31.92 -49.13
CA LEU A 69 -14.38 32.17 -48.34
C LEU A 69 -13.15 32.52 -49.21
N PRO A 70 -12.86 31.82 -50.33
CA PRO A 70 -11.80 32.25 -51.24
C PRO A 70 -12.06 33.65 -51.80
N LYS A 71 -13.29 33.92 -52.23
CA LYS A 71 -13.70 35.20 -52.86
C LYS A 71 -13.68 36.38 -51.88
N ILE A 72 -13.93 36.14 -50.59
CA ILE A 72 -13.78 37.14 -49.53
C ILE A 72 -12.31 37.43 -49.29
N LYS A 73 -11.46 36.39 -49.32
CA LYS A 73 -10.01 36.56 -49.24
C LYS A 73 -9.47 37.31 -50.45
N ASP A 74 -9.92 37.00 -51.67
CA ASP A 74 -9.59 37.73 -52.89
C ASP A 74 -9.94 39.24 -52.76
N LEU A 75 -11.11 39.57 -52.17
CA LEU A 75 -11.54 40.96 -51.90
C LEU A 75 -10.72 41.66 -50.80
N ILE A 76 -10.15 40.91 -49.86
CA ILE A 76 -9.23 41.41 -48.83
C ILE A 76 -7.86 41.69 -49.46
N ASP A 77 -7.32 40.72 -50.19
CA ASP A 77 -6.01 40.79 -50.84
C ASP A 77 -6.02 41.82 -52.00
N SER A 78 -7.17 42.05 -52.65
CA SER A 78 -7.37 43.14 -53.62
C SER A 78 -7.76 44.50 -53.01
N GLY A 79 -7.84 44.60 -51.68
CA GLY A 79 -8.21 45.82 -50.95
C GLY A 79 -9.58 46.42 -51.32
N THR A 80 -10.47 45.67 -51.93
CA THR A 80 -11.66 46.20 -52.64
C THR A 80 -12.87 46.38 -51.71
N GLY A 81 -12.65 46.84 -50.48
CA GLY A 81 -13.71 47.03 -49.49
C GLY A 81 -13.25 47.69 -48.19
N ASP A 82 -14.03 47.47 -47.15
CA ASP A 82 -13.68 47.77 -45.76
C ASP A 82 -13.01 46.52 -45.19
N LEU A 83 -11.70 46.61 -44.94
CA LEU A 83 -10.87 45.50 -44.48
C LEU A 83 -11.38 44.88 -43.17
N GLY A 84 -11.79 45.71 -42.21
CA GLY A 84 -12.29 45.25 -40.91
C GLY A 84 -13.63 44.54 -41.05
N ARG A 85 -14.50 45.04 -41.92
CA ARG A 85 -15.80 44.41 -42.19
C ARG A 85 -15.67 43.13 -43.01
N LEU A 86 -14.76 43.07 -43.98
CA LEU A 86 -14.47 41.85 -44.74
C LEU A 86 -13.85 40.77 -43.85
N GLN A 87 -12.92 41.13 -42.95
CA GLN A 87 -12.37 40.18 -41.97
C GLN A 87 -13.45 39.65 -41.02
N HIS A 88 -14.31 40.51 -40.49
CA HIS A 88 -15.45 40.08 -39.67
C HIS A 88 -16.38 39.12 -40.43
N ILE A 89 -16.66 39.38 -41.71
CA ILE A 89 -17.46 38.50 -42.58
C ILE A 89 -16.75 37.15 -42.80
N TYR A 90 -15.45 37.15 -43.04
CA TYR A 90 -14.62 35.95 -43.18
C TYR A 90 -14.66 35.10 -41.90
N ASP A 91 -14.42 35.70 -40.75
CA ASP A 91 -14.40 35.03 -39.45
C ASP A 91 -15.78 34.46 -39.08
N VAL A 92 -16.87 35.19 -39.36
CA VAL A 92 -18.25 34.73 -39.11
C VAL A 92 -18.61 33.53 -39.98
N LEU A 93 -18.18 33.51 -41.25
CA LEU A 93 -18.40 32.38 -42.17
C LEU A 93 -17.50 31.18 -41.86
N LEU A 94 -16.24 31.41 -41.45
CA LEU A 94 -15.33 30.35 -40.98
C LEU A 94 -15.87 29.67 -39.72
N ASN A 95 -16.60 30.41 -38.87
CA ASN A 95 -17.34 29.87 -37.73
C ASN A 95 -18.75 29.35 -38.08
N ASN A 96 -19.08 29.17 -39.36
CA ASN A 96 -20.38 28.68 -39.87
C ASN A 96 -21.62 29.42 -39.32
N ARG A 97 -21.50 30.73 -39.06
CA ARG A 97 -22.62 31.57 -38.59
C ARG A 97 -23.28 32.31 -39.74
N THR A 98 -24.59 32.50 -39.64
CA THR A 98 -25.38 33.30 -40.59
C THR A 98 -24.96 34.77 -40.54
N LEU A 99 -24.60 35.36 -41.68
CA LEU A 99 -24.34 36.79 -41.82
C LEU A 99 -25.61 37.62 -41.50
N TYR A 100 -25.39 38.83 -40.96
CA TYR A 100 -26.44 39.84 -40.90
C TYR A 100 -26.82 40.28 -42.33
N ALA A 101 -28.11 40.60 -42.56
CA ALA A 101 -28.59 41.03 -43.88
C ALA A 101 -27.85 42.28 -44.44
N SER A 102 -27.34 43.14 -43.57
CA SER A 102 -26.45 44.26 -43.91
C SER A 102 -25.12 43.81 -44.55
N ASP A 103 -24.57 42.69 -44.06
CA ASP A 103 -23.29 42.13 -44.47
C ASP A 103 -23.46 41.23 -45.71
N SER A 104 -24.55 40.45 -45.80
CA SER A 104 -24.89 39.70 -47.02
C SER A 104 -25.06 40.65 -48.21
N LYS A 105 -25.83 41.73 -48.03
CA LYS A 105 -26.03 42.76 -49.07
C LYS A 105 -24.74 43.52 -49.42
N TYR A 106 -23.83 43.67 -48.46
CA TYR A 106 -22.51 44.26 -48.70
C TYR A 106 -21.61 43.33 -49.51
N LEU A 107 -21.55 42.04 -49.15
CA LEU A 107 -20.77 41.05 -49.88
C LEU A 107 -21.30 40.87 -51.31
N GLU A 108 -22.63 40.80 -51.48
CA GLU A 108 -23.26 40.80 -52.80
C GLU A 108 -22.86 42.03 -53.64
N SER A 109 -22.89 43.24 -53.07
CA SER A 109 -22.55 44.44 -53.83
C SER A 109 -21.09 44.44 -54.28
N LYS A 110 -20.17 43.93 -53.44
CA LYS A 110 -18.74 43.83 -53.75
C LYS A 110 -18.41 42.75 -54.78
N LEU A 111 -19.03 41.58 -54.68
CA LEU A 111 -18.88 40.52 -55.68
C LEU A 111 -19.49 40.92 -57.04
N LYS A 112 -20.59 41.69 -57.05
CA LYS A 112 -21.21 42.23 -58.28
C LYS A 112 -20.40 43.36 -58.94
N THR A 113 -19.47 44.00 -58.22
CA THR A 113 -18.57 45.03 -58.78
C THR A 113 -17.26 44.49 -59.36
N ILE A 114 -17.01 43.17 -59.34
CA ILE A 114 -15.86 42.57 -60.02
C ILE A 114 -16.17 42.48 -61.51
N PRO A 115 -15.48 43.22 -62.41
CA PRO A 115 -15.71 43.08 -63.85
C PRO A 115 -15.09 41.77 -64.33
N GLN A 116 -15.83 40.96 -65.09
CA GLN A 116 -15.18 39.97 -65.94
C GLN A 116 -14.55 40.69 -67.12
N GLU A 117 -13.24 40.58 -67.27
CA GLU A 117 -12.55 41.04 -68.48
C GLU A 117 -12.93 40.16 -69.67
N SER A 118 -13.98 40.52 -70.40
CA SER A 118 -13.99 40.39 -71.87
C SER A 118 -15.12 41.19 -72.53
N LYS A 119 -14.78 41.73 -73.72
CA LYS A 119 -15.65 42.28 -74.78
C LYS A 119 -16.11 43.74 -74.66
N ILE A 120 -15.35 44.56 -75.40
CA ILE A 120 -15.82 45.51 -76.42
C ILE A 120 -16.68 46.69 -75.92
N LEU A 121 -16.02 47.85 -75.91
CA LEU A 121 -16.59 49.19 -75.90
C LEU A 121 -17.48 49.44 -77.15
N ASN A 122 -18.64 50.07 -76.99
CA ASN A 122 -19.21 50.98 -77.98
C ASN A 122 -20.40 51.81 -77.44
N GLU A 123 -20.76 52.86 -78.20
CA GLU A 123 -22.02 53.62 -78.17
C GLU A 123 -22.33 54.46 -76.91
N GLU A 124 -21.64 55.61 -76.81
CA GLU A 124 -22.36 56.86 -76.54
C GLU A 124 -23.11 57.29 -77.81
N THR A 125 -24.35 57.79 -77.72
CA THR A 125 -24.99 58.51 -78.84
C THR A 125 -25.96 59.60 -78.38
N THR A 126 -25.58 60.83 -78.73
CA THR A 126 -26.36 62.08 -78.75
C THR A 126 -27.77 61.93 -79.32
N GLN A 127 -28.77 62.62 -78.73
CA GLN A 127 -29.83 63.27 -79.51
C GLN A 127 -30.14 64.68 -79.00
N VAL A 128 -30.28 65.62 -79.94
CA VAL A 128 -30.70 67.01 -79.75
C VAL A 128 -31.53 67.40 -80.97
N TYR A 129 -32.48 68.34 -80.78
CA TYR A 129 -33.36 68.95 -81.79
C TYR A 129 -34.50 68.08 -82.35
N GLU A 130 -35.71 68.67 -82.36
CA GLU A 130 -36.31 69.02 -83.65
C GLU A 130 -37.18 70.29 -83.54
N LYS A 131 -37.23 71.09 -84.62
CA LYS A 131 -38.03 72.34 -84.71
C LYS A 131 -38.24 72.74 -86.18
N THR A 132 -39.30 72.24 -86.80
CA THR A 132 -39.65 72.45 -88.22
C THR A 132 -41.09 71.95 -88.46
N ILE A 133 -41.89 72.35 -89.47
CA ILE A 133 -42.00 73.61 -90.25
C ILE A 133 -43.37 73.56 -91.02
N SER A 134 -43.74 74.62 -91.77
CA SER A 134 -44.83 74.64 -92.80
C SER A 134 -46.30 74.73 -92.32
N LYS A 135 -47.10 75.70 -92.79
CA LYS A 135 -47.83 75.87 -94.10
C LYS A 135 -49.11 75.00 -94.17
N SER A 136 -50.19 75.40 -94.86
CA SER A 136 -50.37 76.45 -95.89
C SER A 136 -51.73 77.16 -95.83
N ASN A 137 -51.78 78.35 -96.46
CA ASN A 137 -52.84 78.94 -97.30
C ASN A 137 -54.28 78.40 -97.17
N ASP A 138 -55.26 79.32 -97.18
CA ASP A 138 -55.97 79.52 -98.46
C ASP A 138 -56.39 80.98 -98.69
N VAL A 139 -56.66 81.36 -99.94
CA VAL A 139 -56.95 82.73 -100.38
C VAL A 139 -58.14 82.76 -101.34
N THR A 140 -59.21 83.46 -100.97
CA THR A 140 -60.31 83.79 -101.89
C THR A 140 -60.47 85.30 -102.02
N VAL A 141 -59.84 85.86 -103.06
CA VAL A 141 -60.10 87.23 -103.54
C VAL A 141 -61.45 87.26 -104.26
N ILE A 142 -62.33 88.18 -103.88
CA ILE A 142 -63.50 88.55 -104.70
C ILE A 142 -63.57 90.08 -104.82
N THR A 143 -63.23 90.58 -106.00
CA THR A 143 -63.53 91.92 -106.51
C THR A 143 -63.70 91.81 -108.03
N PRO A 144 -64.31 92.79 -108.73
CA PRO A 144 -65.27 93.81 -108.28
C PRO A 144 -66.65 93.58 -108.96
N TYR A 145 -67.58 94.55 -108.86
CA TYR A 145 -68.63 94.70 -109.87
C TYR A 145 -68.72 96.16 -110.34
N THR A 146 -69.14 96.37 -111.59
CA THR A 146 -68.89 97.60 -112.36
C THR A 146 -70.16 98.42 -112.63
N PRO A 147 -70.03 99.75 -112.86
CA PRO A 147 -71.17 100.63 -113.10
C PRO A 147 -71.68 100.53 -114.56
N THR A 148 -72.88 100.00 -114.74
CA THR A 148 -73.53 99.88 -116.06
C THR A 148 -74.33 101.15 -116.43
N LYS A 149 -73.80 101.95 -117.35
CA LYS A 149 -74.55 103.07 -117.97
C LYS A 149 -75.56 102.54 -118.98
N ILE A 150 -76.84 102.49 -118.61
CA ILE A 150 -77.93 102.15 -119.53
C ILE A 150 -78.30 103.40 -120.36
N LYS A 151 -78.09 103.36 -121.68
CA LYS A 151 -78.61 104.36 -122.61
C LYS A 151 -79.98 103.93 -123.13
N GLY A 152 -81.05 104.47 -122.56
CA GLY A 152 -82.41 104.36 -123.10
C GLY A 152 -82.91 105.71 -123.60
N THR A 153 -83.17 105.84 -124.90
CA THR A 153 -83.88 107.01 -125.46
C THR A 153 -85.38 106.77 -125.36
N MET A 154 -86.10 107.61 -124.59
CA MET A 154 -87.55 107.44 -124.40
C MET A 154 -88.38 107.76 -125.67
N PRO A 155 -89.56 107.16 -125.85
CA PRO A 155 -90.47 107.49 -126.94
C PRO A 155 -90.97 108.95 -126.88
N LYS A 156 -91.15 109.58 -128.05
CA LYS A 156 -91.79 110.90 -128.15
C LYS A 156 -93.24 110.81 -127.67
N GLY A 157 -93.57 111.52 -126.60
CA GLY A 157 -94.92 111.57 -126.03
C GLY A 157 -94.93 111.76 -124.51
N TRP A 158 -93.85 111.42 -123.80
CA TRP A 158 -93.72 111.69 -122.37
C TRP A 158 -93.33 113.16 -122.12
N SER A 159 -94.33 114.01 -121.91
CA SER A 159 -94.16 115.39 -121.45
C SER A 159 -93.84 115.43 -119.96
N ALA A 160 -92.75 116.08 -119.58
CA ALA A 160 -92.37 116.27 -118.18
C ALA A 160 -93.20 117.37 -117.49
N ASN A 161 -94.48 117.07 -117.21
CA ASN A 161 -95.15 117.64 -116.04
C ASN A 161 -94.77 116.76 -114.84
N VAL A 162 -93.56 116.98 -114.32
CA VAL A 162 -93.17 116.54 -112.98
C VAL A 162 -92.86 117.81 -112.22
N ASP A 163 -93.53 118.02 -111.08
CA ASP A 163 -93.33 119.23 -110.31
C ASP A 163 -91.91 119.23 -109.74
N LEU A 164 -91.14 120.29 -110.03
CA LEU A 164 -89.77 120.42 -109.54
C LEU A 164 -89.75 120.42 -108.00
N GLN A 165 -90.81 120.90 -107.35
CA GLN A 165 -90.95 120.85 -105.89
C GLN A 165 -91.08 119.41 -105.35
N GLU A 166 -91.72 118.50 -106.08
CA GLU A 166 -91.76 117.09 -105.70
C GLU A 166 -90.40 116.40 -105.91
N ILE A 167 -89.70 116.69 -107.01
CA ILE A 167 -88.34 116.15 -107.23
C ILE A 167 -87.37 116.64 -106.16
N ASP A 168 -87.39 117.93 -105.83
CA ASP A 168 -86.47 118.51 -104.83
C ASP A 168 -86.78 117.99 -103.43
N THR A 169 -88.07 117.89 -103.03
CA THR A 169 -88.43 117.30 -101.72
C THR A 169 -88.17 115.81 -101.64
N ILE A 170 -88.34 115.03 -102.73
CA ILE A 170 -87.91 113.64 -102.79
C ILE A 170 -86.37 113.53 -102.66
N THR A 171 -85.63 114.42 -103.33
CA THR A 171 -84.15 114.44 -103.27
C THR A 171 -83.64 114.82 -101.89
N GLU A 172 -84.27 115.78 -101.22
CA GLU A 172 -83.95 116.16 -99.83
C GLU A 172 -84.32 115.05 -98.84
N ASN A 173 -85.45 114.36 -99.04
CA ASN A 173 -85.80 113.17 -98.25
C ASN A 173 -84.80 112.02 -98.45
N ILE A 174 -84.37 111.73 -99.69
CA ILE A 174 -83.32 110.74 -99.97
C ILE A 174 -82.01 111.12 -99.26
N LYS A 175 -81.63 112.40 -99.29
CA LYS A 175 -80.44 112.91 -98.59
C LYS A 175 -80.57 112.79 -97.06
N ASN A 176 -81.76 113.00 -96.51
CA ASN A 176 -82.04 112.83 -95.08
C ASN A 176 -82.04 111.35 -94.66
N GLU A 177 -82.60 110.44 -95.46
CA GLU A 177 -82.51 108.99 -95.23
C GLU A 177 -81.07 108.48 -95.37
N GLN A 178 -80.31 108.95 -96.35
CA GLN A 178 -78.89 108.61 -96.49
C GLN A 178 -78.09 109.02 -95.24
N GLN A 179 -78.37 110.20 -94.67
CA GLN A 179 -77.77 110.62 -93.40
C GLN A 179 -78.23 109.79 -92.19
N LYS A 180 -79.46 109.25 -92.18
CA LYS A 180 -79.91 108.29 -91.16
C LYS A 180 -79.17 106.96 -91.30
N ILE A 181 -79.03 106.45 -92.52
CA ILE A 181 -78.28 105.22 -92.83
C ILE A 181 -76.82 105.35 -92.40
N GLU A 182 -76.14 106.46 -92.71
CA GLU A 182 -74.76 106.71 -92.25
C GLU A 182 -74.64 106.78 -90.73
N LYS A 183 -75.62 107.37 -90.02
CA LYS A 183 -75.66 107.39 -88.55
C LYS A 183 -75.87 105.98 -88.00
N GLN A 184 -76.75 105.19 -88.61
CA GLN A 184 -77.06 103.83 -88.19
C GLN A 184 -75.93 102.84 -88.48
N GLN A 185 -75.15 103.06 -89.55
CA GLN A 185 -73.88 102.38 -89.81
C GLN A 185 -72.87 102.67 -88.68
N LYS A 186 -72.63 103.95 -88.36
CA LYS A 186 -71.72 104.35 -87.26
C LYS A 186 -72.13 103.74 -85.91
N ILE A 187 -73.43 103.69 -85.60
CA ILE A 187 -73.96 103.02 -84.40
C ILE A 187 -73.74 101.50 -84.45
N ASN A 188 -73.94 100.86 -85.60
CA ASN A 188 -73.68 99.43 -85.77
C ASN A 188 -72.19 99.10 -85.61
N ASP A 189 -71.30 99.92 -86.17
CA ASP A 189 -69.84 99.75 -86.07
C ASP A 189 -69.37 99.93 -84.62
N GLU A 190 -69.96 100.87 -83.87
CA GLU A 190 -69.75 100.99 -82.42
C GLU A 190 -70.25 99.75 -81.66
N ILE A 191 -71.44 99.23 -81.99
CA ILE A 191 -71.97 97.99 -81.40
C ILE A 191 -71.07 96.79 -81.70
N LEU A 192 -70.48 96.70 -82.90
CA LEU A 192 -69.51 95.66 -83.24
C LEU A 192 -68.22 95.79 -82.42
N LEU A 193 -67.68 97.00 -82.29
CA LEU A 193 -66.51 97.28 -81.45
C LEU A 193 -66.77 96.97 -79.96
N GLN A 194 -67.96 97.32 -79.44
CA GLN A 194 -68.37 96.97 -78.08
C GLN A 194 -68.52 95.45 -77.89
N ARG A 195 -69.08 94.73 -78.87
CA ARG A 195 -69.16 93.26 -78.87
C ARG A 195 -67.78 92.60 -78.90
N GLU A 196 -66.84 93.13 -79.67
CA GLU A 196 -65.47 92.62 -79.68
C GLU A 196 -64.80 92.82 -78.32
N ASN A 197 -64.88 94.03 -77.75
CA ASN A 197 -64.35 94.33 -76.42
C ASN A 197 -64.94 93.43 -75.32
N LEU A 198 -66.25 93.14 -75.37
CA LEU A 198 -66.91 92.19 -74.48
C LEU A 198 -66.43 90.75 -74.68
N SER A 199 -66.25 90.31 -75.93
CA SER A 199 -65.69 88.99 -76.26
C SER A 199 -64.25 88.82 -75.74
N GLN A 200 -63.42 89.85 -75.93
CA GLN A 200 -62.08 89.90 -75.36
C GLN A 200 -62.11 89.86 -73.82
N LEU A 201 -63.03 90.57 -73.18
CA LEU A 201 -63.20 90.58 -71.72
C LEU A 201 -63.62 89.21 -71.17
N ILE A 202 -64.58 88.54 -71.83
CA ILE A 202 -65.01 87.17 -71.49
C ILE A 202 -63.83 86.19 -71.63
N THR A 203 -63.10 86.26 -72.74
CA THR A 203 -61.93 85.41 -73.00
C THR A 203 -60.81 85.64 -71.96
N ARG A 204 -60.59 86.89 -71.54
CA ARG A 204 -59.64 87.21 -70.45
C ARG A 204 -60.13 86.65 -69.12
N ARG A 205 -61.41 86.84 -68.78
CA ARG A 205 -62.02 86.32 -67.54
C ARG A 205 -61.89 84.80 -67.42
N GLN A 206 -62.24 84.06 -68.47
CA GLN A 206 -62.10 82.59 -68.50
C GLN A 206 -60.65 82.16 -68.21
N LYS A 207 -59.66 82.79 -68.85
CA LYS A 207 -58.23 82.53 -68.61
C LYS A 207 -57.74 82.91 -67.20
N TYR A 208 -58.42 83.82 -66.51
CA TYR A 208 -58.15 84.08 -65.08
C TYR A 208 -58.83 83.04 -64.18
N GLU A 209 -60.08 82.65 -64.46
CA GLU A 209 -60.79 81.59 -63.73
C GLU A 209 -60.08 80.22 -63.88
N GLU A 210 -59.52 79.91 -65.05
CA GLU A 210 -58.64 78.75 -65.26
C GLU A 210 -57.39 78.79 -64.37
N LYS A 211 -56.67 79.93 -64.35
CA LYS A 211 -55.47 80.11 -63.51
C LYS A 211 -55.78 79.98 -62.02
N ILE A 212 -56.87 80.61 -61.56
CA ILE A 212 -57.32 80.52 -60.17
C ILE A 212 -57.66 79.06 -59.80
N ASN A 213 -58.27 78.29 -60.70
CA ASN A 213 -58.54 76.88 -60.46
C ASN A 213 -57.26 76.03 -60.45
N GLN A 214 -56.28 76.29 -61.33
CA GLN A 214 -54.97 75.62 -61.34
C GLN A 214 -54.20 75.90 -60.04
N GLU A 215 -54.14 77.17 -59.61
CA GLU A 215 -53.51 77.59 -58.37
C GLU A 215 -54.20 76.96 -57.14
N ARG A 216 -55.53 76.97 -57.09
CA ARG A 216 -56.31 76.30 -56.03
C ARG A 216 -56.02 74.80 -55.95
N LEU A 217 -55.95 74.11 -57.08
CA LEU A 217 -55.63 72.67 -57.13
C LEU A 217 -54.19 72.39 -56.66
N SER A 218 -53.23 73.23 -57.07
CA SER A 218 -51.85 73.17 -56.58
C SER A 218 -51.79 73.35 -55.06
N LEU A 219 -52.45 74.38 -54.53
CA LEU A 219 -52.48 74.68 -53.10
C LEU A 219 -53.16 73.57 -52.29
N GLU A 220 -54.30 73.00 -52.73
CA GLU A 220 -54.93 71.89 -52.02
C GLU A 220 -54.03 70.63 -52.04
N SER A 221 -53.30 70.37 -53.13
CA SER A 221 -52.30 69.28 -53.17
C SER A 221 -51.23 69.48 -52.10
N HIS A 222 -50.58 70.66 -52.07
CA HIS A 222 -49.55 70.99 -51.07
C HIS A 222 -50.09 70.93 -49.64
N ILE A 223 -51.31 71.42 -49.38
CA ILE A 223 -51.99 71.34 -48.08
C ILE A 223 -52.27 69.87 -47.71
N SER A 224 -52.68 69.03 -48.66
CA SER A 224 -52.91 67.61 -48.42
C SER A 224 -51.62 66.86 -48.06
N GLU A 225 -50.53 67.12 -48.79
CA GLU A 225 -49.21 66.56 -48.47
C GLU A 225 -48.74 67.00 -47.09
N GLU A 226 -48.78 68.30 -46.78
CA GLU A 226 -48.30 68.81 -45.50
C GLU A 226 -49.15 68.30 -44.32
N ARG A 227 -50.47 68.11 -44.51
CA ARG A 227 -51.33 67.39 -43.55
C ARG A 227 -50.81 65.96 -43.30
N THR A 228 -50.39 65.22 -44.33
CA THR A 228 -49.82 63.87 -44.12
C THR A 228 -48.46 63.91 -43.40
N ARG A 229 -47.59 64.88 -43.71
CA ARG A 229 -46.29 65.08 -43.04
C ARG A 229 -46.45 65.43 -41.56
N ILE A 230 -47.37 66.34 -41.23
CA ILE A 230 -47.73 66.67 -39.85
C ILE A 230 -48.30 65.43 -39.13
N GLN A 231 -49.12 64.62 -39.81
CA GLN A 231 -49.67 63.39 -39.21
C GLN A 231 -48.57 62.33 -38.92
N THR A 232 -47.60 62.12 -39.82
CA THR A 232 -46.49 61.18 -39.58
C THR A 232 -45.53 61.70 -38.51
N GLN A 233 -45.21 62.99 -38.51
CA GLN A 233 -44.42 63.64 -37.46
C GLN A 233 -45.11 63.54 -36.08
N THR A 234 -46.43 63.71 -36.03
CA THR A 234 -47.20 63.56 -34.78
C THR A 234 -47.17 62.11 -34.26
N LYS A 235 -47.30 61.11 -35.15
CA LYS A 235 -47.17 59.68 -34.80
C LYS A 235 -45.79 59.39 -34.19
N LEU A 236 -44.72 59.84 -34.85
CA LEU A 236 -43.34 59.68 -34.37
C LEU A 236 -43.11 60.38 -33.03
N SER A 237 -43.64 61.60 -32.85
CA SER A 237 -43.54 62.34 -31.58
C SER A 237 -44.20 61.58 -30.42
N ASN A 238 -45.40 61.03 -30.65
CA ASN A 238 -46.10 60.21 -29.65
C ASN A 238 -45.33 58.93 -29.31
N GLU A 239 -44.74 58.27 -30.29
CA GLU A 239 -43.88 57.10 -30.06
C GLU A 239 -42.65 57.45 -29.21
N ILE A 240 -41.97 58.56 -29.51
CA ILE A 240 -40.84 59.08 -28.72
C ILE A 240 -41.27 59.39 -27.27
N VAL A 241 -42.50 59.86 -27.04
CA VAL A 241 -43.03 60.06 -25.68
C VAL A 241 -43.25 58.73 -24.96
N LEU A 242 -43.81 57.71 -25.61
CA LEU A 242 -43.99 56.37 -25.04
C LEU A 242 -42.65 55.71 -24.69
N GLN A 243 -41.69 55.73 -25.62
CA GLN A 243 -40.33 55.23 -25.39
C GLN A 243 -39.64 55.95 -24.22
N LYS A 244 -39.81 57.27 -24.09
CA LYS A 244 -39.30 58.04 -22.93
C LYS A 244 -39.93 57.60 -21.60
N GLN A 245 -41.22 57.29 -21.57
CA GLN A 245 -41.88 56.77 -20.36
C GLN A 245 -41.37 55.37 -19.99
N GLU A 246 -41.16 54.50 -20.97
CA GLU A 246 -40.60 53.15 -20.76
C GLU A 246 -39.16 53.20 -20.24
N LEU A 247 -38.31 54.05 -20.83
CA LEU A 247 -36.94 54.29 -20.34
C LEU A 247 -36.91 54.78 -18.88
N VAL A 248 -37.95 55.49 -18.41
CA VAL A 248 -38.08 55.87 -17.00
C VAL A 248 -38.47 54.68 -16.10
N LYS A 249 -39.30 53.74 -16.58
CA LYS A 249 -39.59 52.47 -15.86
C LYS A 249 -38.33 51.62 -15.73
N ILE A 250 -37.65 51.35 -16.85
CA ILE A 250 -36.41 50.58 -16.91
C ILE A 250 -35.32 51.19 -16.00
N LYS A 251 -35.20 52.52 -15.93
CA LYS A 251 -34.28 53.19 -14.99
C LYS A 251 -34.64 52.94 -13.52
N LYS A 252 -35.92 52.96 -13.14
CA LYS A 252 -36.37 52.64 -11.77
C LYS A 252 -36.11 51.17 -11.43
N GLU A 253 -36.38 50.26 -12.35
CA GLU A 253 -36.13 48.82 -12.19
C GLU A 253 -34.64 48.50 -12.04
N LYS A 254 -33.78 49.08 -12.91
CA LYS A 254 -32.31 48.95 -12.77
C LYS A 254 -31.80 49.46 -11.42
N LEU A 255 -32.36 50.56 -10.89
CA LEU A 255 -32.02 51.05 -9.55
C LEU A 255 -32.51 50.12 -8.42
N ALA A 256 -33.66 49.48 -8.56
CA ALA A 256 -34.16 48.49 -7.60
C ALA A 256 -33.30 47.21 -7.61
N ILE A 257 -32.94 46.72 -8.80
CA ILE A 257 -32.05 45.57 -8.99
C ILE A 257 -30.66 45.86 -8.40
N ALA A 258 -30.07 47.03 -8.68
CA ALA A 258 -28.78 47.43 -8.12
C ALA A 258 -28.78 47.47 -6.58
N LYS A 259 -29.86 48.01 -5.97
CA LYS A 259 -30.04 47.98 -4.51
C LYS A 259 -30.14 46.55 -3.95
N LYS A 260 -30.85 45.65 -4.64
CA LYS A 260 -30.94 44.23 -4.25
C LYS A 260 -29.56 43.57 -4.29
N ILE A 261 -28.83 43.72 -5.41
CA ILE A 261 -27.47 43.17 -5.61
C ILE A 261 -26.53 43.64 -4.49
N GLU A 262 -26.49 44.93 -4.16
CA GLU A 262 -25.61 45.42 -3.10
C GLU A 262 -26.02 44.86 -1.71
N SER A 263 -27.32 44.71 -1.44
CA SER A 263 -27.79 44.09 -0.19
C SER A 263 -27.41 42.61 -0.07
N GLU A 264 -27.37 41.87 -1.19
CA GLU A 264 -26.99 40.46 -1.24
C GLU A 264 -25.47 40.30 -1.16
N LYS A 265 -24.70 41.15 -1.86
CA LYS A 265 -23.25 41.30 -1.73
C LYS A 265 -22.82 41.59 -0.29
N ILE A 266 -23.55 42.44 0.43
CA ILE A 266 -23.29 42.72 1.86
C ILE A 266 -23.58 41.49 2.74
N LYS A 267 -24.65 40.71 2.46
CA LYS A 267 -24.93 39.45 3.17
C LYS A 267 -23.81 38.43 2.96
N ILE A 268 -23.46 38.15 1.71
CA ILE A 268 -22.41 37.20 1.33
C ILE A 268 -21.07 37.60 1.95
N SER A 269 -20.74 38.89 1.97
CA SER A 269 -19.50 39.39 2.58
C SER A 269 -19.43 39.17 4.09
N ARG A 270 -20.56 39.26 4.81
CA ARG A 270 -20.65 38.97 6.25
C ARG A 270 -20.59 37.46 6.52
N GLU A 271 -21.26 36.66 5.70
CA GLU A 271 -21.26 35.21 5.79
C GLU A 271 -19.86 34.63 5.54
N LEU A 272 -19.17 35.08 4.48
CA LEU A 272 -17.78 34.72 4.19
C LEU A 272 -16.82 35.08 5.35
N LEU A 273 -17.05 36.21 6.03
CA LEU A 273 -16.27 36.61 7.20
C LEU A 273 -16.53 35.69 8.40
N LEU A 274 -17.80 35.27 8.60
CA LEU A 274 -18.20 34.33 9.66
C LEU A 274 -17.62 32.93 9.39
N GLN A 275 -17.74 32.41 8.17
CA GLN A 275 -17.15 31.13 7.75
C GLN A 275 -15.62 31.13 7.93
N LYS A 276 -14.93 32.23 7.57
CA LYS A 276 -13.48 32.37 7.81
C LYS A 276 -13.12 32.34 9.30
N LYS A 277 -13.94 32.93 10.18
CA LYS A 277 -13.73 32.84 11.64
C LYS A 277 -13.92 31.41 12.16
N GLN A 278 -14.96 30.72 11.71
CA GLN A 278 -15.21 29.31 12.06
C GLN A 278 -14.06 28.40 11.59
N LEU A 279 -13.54 28.62 10.39
CA LEU A 279 -12.39 27.86 9.86
C LEU A 279 -11.13 28.03 10.73
N VAL A 280 -10.80 29.28 11.10
CA VAL A 280 -9.65 29.56 11.99
C VAL A 280 -9.87 28.95 13.39
N GLN A 281 -11.09 28.99 13.92
CA GLN A 281 -11.40 28.34 15.20
C GLN A 281 -11.22 26.81 15.12
N ALA A 282 -11.72 26.17 14.06
CA ALA A 282 -11.56 24.73 13.85
C ALA A 282 -10.09 24.33 13.65
N GLN A 283 -9.28 25.16 13.00
CA GLN A 283 -7.83 24.93 12.86
C GLN A 283 -7.11 24.98 14.21
N LEU A 284 -7.46 25.94 15.08
CA LEU A 284 -6.91 26.02 16.45
C LEU A 284 -7.38 24.85 17.33
N GLU A 285 -8.61 24.38 17.15
CA GLU A 285 -9.12 23.20 17.84
C GLU A 285 -8.39 21.92 17.39
N GLN A 286 -8.19 21.75 16.08
CA GLN A 286 -7.38 20.67 15.51
C GLN A 286 -5.94 20.67 16.04
N GLU A 287 -5.26 21.83 16.07
CA GLU A 287 -3.90 21.94 16.59
C GLU A 287 -3.79 21.52 18.07
N ASN A 288 -4.83 21.78 18.87
CA ASN A 288 -4.89 21.35 20.27
C ASN A 288 -5.15 19.84 20.41
N ILE A 289 -6.01 19.26 19.57
CA ILE A 289 -6.27 17.82 19.51
C ILE A 289 -5.02 17.06 19.06
N GLU A 290 -4.30 17.55 18.04
CA GLU A 290 -3.04 16.95 17.58
C GLU A 290 -1.97 16.94 18.68
N LYS A 291 -1.86 18.00 19.47
CA LYS A 291 -0.97 18.04 20.65
C LYS A 291 -1.39 17.04 21.74
N GLN A 292 -2.69 16.86 21.97
CA GLN A 292 -3.18 15.84 22.92
C GLN A 292 -2.82 14.42 22.43
N ILE A 293 -3.07 14.13 21.15
CA ILE A 293 -2.72 12.85 20.53
C ILE A 293 -1.21 12.58 20.60
N GLN A 294 -0.36 13.58 20.35
CA GLN A 294 1.11 13.44 20.49
C GLN A 294 1.52 13.12 21.93
N ASN A 295 0.96 13.80 22.93
CA ASN A 295 1.22 13.53 24.35
C ASN A 295 0.76 12.12 24.76
N GLU A 296 -0.38 11.66 24.28
CA GLU A 296 -0.88 10.29 24.53
C GLU A 296 -0.01 9.24 23.85
N GLN A 297 0.43 9.47 22.60
CA GLN A 297 1.36 8.59 21.89
C GLN A 297 2.71 8.48 22.62
N GLU A 298 3.25 9.59 23.13
CA GLU A 298 4.46 9.58 23.97
C GLU A 298 4.26 8.77 25.26
N LEU A 299 3.12 8.95 25.94
CA LEU A 299 2.81 8.25 27.19
C LEU A 299 2.62 6.74 26.96
N LEU A 300 1.93 6.35 25.89
CA LEU A 300 1.80 4.95 25.46
C LEU A 300 3.16 4.34 25.10
N ALA A 301 4.02 5.06 24.37
CA ALA A 301 5.37 4.62 24.03
C ALA A 301 6.25 4.42 25.28
N LYS A 302 6.18 5.34 26.25
CA LYS A 302 6.88 5.23 27.55
C LYS A 302 6.41 3.99 28.32
N MET A 303 5.09 3.80 28.45
CA MET A 303 4.53 2.61 29.13
C MET A 303 4.87 1.30 28.42
N ALA A 304 4.86 1.26 27.08
CA ALA A 304 5.25 0.08 26.31
C ALA A 304 6.75 -0.28 26.49
N ASN A 305 7.61 0.74 26.55
CA ASN A 305 9.03 0.55 26.84
C ASN A 305 9.26 0.04 28.29
N ASP A 306 8.54 0.60 29.27
CA ASP A 306 8.59 0.13 30.66
C ASP A 306 8.10 -1.31 30.82
N GLN A 307 7.03 -1.71 30.12
CA GLN A 307 6.56 -3.09 30.09
C GLN A 307 7.61 -4.02 29.46
N LYS A 308 8.20 -3.62 28.33
CA LYS A 308 9.30 -4.36 27.67
C LYS A 308 10.51 -4.53 28.61
N ASN A 309 10.88 -3.48 29.35
CA ASN A 309 11.98 -3.53 30.31
C ASN A 309 11.68 -4.48 31.48
N ARG A 310 10.46 -4.43 32.05
CA ARG A 310 10.01 -5.35 33.10
C ARG A 310 10.02 -6.81 32.63
N LEU A 311 9.53 -7.09 31.42
CA LEU A 311 9.54 -8.42 30.82
C LEU A 311 10.97 -8.92 30.56
N SER A 312 11.88 -8.05 30.11
CA SER A 312 13.30 -8.37 29.94
C SER A 312 13.96 -8.79 31.26
N ILE A 313 13.72 -8.02 32.33
CA ILE A 313 14.22 -8.34 33.68
C ILE A 313 13.62 -9.67 34.19
N GLN A 314 12.32 -9.90 33.98
CA GLN A 314 11.68 -11.17 34.33
C GLN A 314 12.28 -12.36 33.57
N ALA A 315 12.59 -12.21 32.29
CA ALA A 315 13.25 -13.24 31.48
C ALA A 315 14.69 -13.54 31.96
N GLN A 316 15.45 -12.51 32.36
CA GLN A 316 16.77 -12.67 32.98
C GLN A 316 16.70 -13.44 34.31
N ILE A 317 15.77 -13.06 35.20
CA ILE A 317 15.54 -13.74 36.47
C ILE A 317 15.10 -15.20 36.26
N ALA A 318 14.23 -15.47 35.29
CA ALA A 318 13.82 -16.83 34.94
C ALA A 318 15.00 -17.68 34.44
N HIS A 319 15.88 -17.11 33.61
CA HIS A 319 17.10 -17.77 33.15
C HIS A 319 18.08 -18.06 34.31
N GLU A 320 18.27 -17.13 35.24
CA GLU A 320 19.07 -17.36 36.45
C GLU A 320 18.50 -18.50 37.31
N ILE A 321 17.18 -18.52 37.51
CA ILE A 321 16.50 -19.58 38.26
C ILE A 321 16.71 -20.94 37.58
N ALA A 322 16.60 -21.01 36.25
CA ALA A 322 16.87 -22.24 35.49
C ALA A 322 18.33 -22.73 35.61
N SER A 323 19.32 -21.82 35.57
CA SER A 323 20.74 -22.18 35.82
C SER A 323 20.92 -22.75 37.23
N LYS A 324 20.44 -22.04 38.24
CA LYS A 324 20.51 -22.43 39.66
C LYS A 324 19.77 -23.75 39.93
N GLN A 325 18.69 -24.04 39.22
CA GLN A 325 18.01 -25.34 39.24
C GLN A 325 18.87 -26.46 38.63
N SER A 326 19.55 -26.22 37.50
CA SER A 326 20.48 -27.19 36.89
C SER A 326 21.69 -27.47 37.80
N GLU A 327 22.23 -26.45 38.45
CA GLU A 327 23.30 -26.56 39.46
C GLU A 327 22.84 -27.34 40.71
N LEU A 328 21.61 -27.09 41.18
CA LEU A 328 21.00 -27.85 42.27
C LEU A 328 20.75 -29.33 41.89
N GLU A 329 20.41 -29.61 40.64
CA GLU A 329 20.23 -30.99 40.17
C GLU A 329 21.55 -31.76 40.07
N LYS A 330 22.63 -31.10 39.60
CA LYS A 330 23.99 -31.66 39.59
C LYS A 330 24.44 -31.99 41.01
N THR A 331 24.40 -30.99 41.91
CA THR A 331 24.83 -31.17 43.30
C THR A 331 24.00 -32.20 44.08
N LYS A 332 22.72 -32.41 43.73
CA LYS A 332 21.93 -33.56 44.23
C LYS A 332 22.47 -34.91 43.75
N LYS A 333 22.79 -35.04 42.45
CA LYS A 333 23.38 -36.27 41.88
C LYS A 333 24.76 -36.56 42.48
N ASP A 334 25.57 -35.54 42.69
CA ASP A 334 26.86 -35.65 43.37
C ASP A 334 26.68 -36.11 44.84
N TYR A 335 25.70 -35.56 45.55
CA TYR A 335 25.36 -35.99 46.91
C TYR A 335 24.85 -37.43 46.96
N GLU A 336 23.97 -37.86 46.05
CA GLU A 336 23.50 -39.24 45.94
C GLU A 336 24.63 -40.23 45.66
N TYR A 337 25.61 -39.83 44.83
CA TYR A 337 26.84 -40.58 44.59
C TYR A 337 27.70 -40.71 45.86
N VAL A 338 27.98 -39.61 46.56
CA VAL A 338 28.73 -39.63 47.83
C VAL A 338 28.01 -40.44 48.91
N VAL A 339 26.68 -40.33 49.03
CA VAL A 339 25.88 -41.16 49.95
C VAL A 339 25.98 -42.65 49.59
N SER A 340 26.10 -42.98 48.31
CA SER A 340 26.28 -44.36 47.84
C SER A 340 27.69 -44.89 48.18
N GLN A 341 28.74 -44.11 47.94
CA GLN A 341 30.11 -44.43 48.39
C GLN A 341 30.17 -44.63 49.91
N VAL A 342 29.60 -43.70 50.71
CA VAL A 342 29.60 -43.78 52.18
C VAL A 342 28.81 -45.01 52.70
N LYS A 343 27.79 -45.48 51.97
CA LYS A 343 27.12 -46.77 52.29
C LYS A 343 28.04 -47.96 52.03
N GLU A 344 28.77 -47.97 50.92
CA GLU A 344 29.73 -49.02 50.56
C GLU A 344 30.92 -49.06 51.54
N GLU A 345 31.48 -47.90 51.90
CA GLU A 345 32.52 -47.78 52.93
C GLU A 345 32.04 -48.22 54.30
N LYS A 346 30.80 -47.90 54.70
CA LYS A 346 30.21 -48.41 55.95
C LYS A 346 30.03 -49.93 55.94
N ALA A 347 29.72 -50.53 54.79
CA ALA A 347 29.69 -51.99 54.66
C ALA A 347 31.10 -52.60 54.84
N LYS A 348 32.09 -52.08 54.12
CA LYS A 348 33.51 -52.46 54.26
C LYS A 348 34.03 -52.27 55.69
N PHE A 349 33.61 -51.21 56.38
CA PHE A 349 33.96 -50.95 57.78
C PHE A 349 33.28 -51.95 58.73
N ALA A 350 32.01 -52.29 58.50
CA ALA A 350 31.32 -53.33 59.28
C ALA A 350 31.93 -54.73 59.07
N GLU A 351 32.46 -55.03 57.89
CA GLU A 351 33.25 -56.24 57.62
C GLU A 351 34.62 -56.20 58.33
N SER A 352 35.32 -55.06 58.26
CA SER A 352 36.55 -54.83 59.01
C SER A 352 36.36 -54.96 60.53
N GLU A 353 35.23 -54.51 61.07
CA GLU A 353 34.86 -54.74 62.47
C GLU A 353 34.63 -56.22 62.79
N LYS A 354 33.92 -56.98 61.93
CA LYS A 354 33.76 -58.43 62.11
C LYS A 354 35.13 -59.13 62.12
N LEU A 355 36.01 -58.78 61.18
CA LEU A 355 37.37 -59.30 61.10
C LEU A 355 38.17 -58.96 62.37
N LYS A 356 38.10 -57.71 62.86
CA LYS A 356 38.77 -57.24 64.07
C LYS A 356 38.26 -57.93 65.34
N ARG A 357 36.97 -58.26 65.41
CA ARG A 357 36.39 -59.08 66.50
C ARG A 357 36.89 -60.53 66.43
N LEU A 358 36.96 -61.11 65.24
CA LEU A 358 37.47 -62.47 65.01
C LEU A 358 38.97 -62.58 65.35
N LEU A 359 39.78 -61.60 64.92
CA LEU A 359 41.20 -61.50 65.29
C LEU A 359 41.38 -61.43 66.81
N LYS A 360 40.59 -60.62 67.53
CA LYS A 360 40.64 -60.58 69.00
C LYS A 360 40.33 -61.91 69.67
N ILE A 361 39.44 -62.72 69.10
CA ILE A 361 39.16 -64.07 69.61
C ILE A 361 40.37 -64.98 69.38
N GLN A 362 40.96 -64.94 68.18
CA GLN A 362 42.18 -65.69 67.86
C GLN A 362 43.39 -65.27 68.72
N GLU A 363 43.54 -63.97 69.01
CA GLU A 363 44.55 -63.44 69.94
C GLU A 363 44.33 -63.99 71.36
N GLN A 364 43.10 -64.00 71.87
CA GLN A 364 42.77 -64.55 73.19
C GLN A 364 43.02 -66.05 73.26
N ASP A 365 42.65 -66.83 72.24
CA ASP A 365 42.89 -68.26 72.20
C ASP A 365 44.40 -68.58 72.08
N LEU A 366 45.15 -67.80 71.30
CA LEU A 366 46.61 -67.91 71.24
C LEU A 366 47.27 -67.57 72.59
N ILE A 367 46.73 -66.61 73.35
CA ILE A 367 47.16 -66.30 74.72
C ILE A 367 46.88 -67.48 75.66
N LYS A 368 45.67 -68.08 75.62
CA LYS A 368 45.36 -69.30 76.40
C LYS A 368 46.32 -70.43 76.06
N THR A 369 46.55 -70.72 74.78
CA THR A 369 47.52 -71.74 74.34
C THR A 369 48.94 -71.43 74.80
N LYS A 370 49.34 -70.15 74.85
CA LYS A 370 50.64 -69.72 75.38
C LYS A 370 50.74 -69.93 76.90
N GLU A 371 49.68 -69.65 77.66
CA GLU A 371 49.62 -69.95 79.10
C GLU A 371 49.64 -71.45 79.39
N GLU A 372 48.87 -72.26 78.65
CA GLU A 372 48.87 -73.71 78.78
C GLU A 372 50.25 -74.29 78.47
N ARG A 373 50.91 -73.80 77.41
CA ARG A 373 52.30 -74.13 77.11
C ARG A 373 53.25 -73.71 78.24
N LEU A 374 53.02 -72.57 78.90
CA LEU A 374 53.81 -72.15 80.06
C LEU A 374 53.63 -73.11 81.24
N ARG A 375 52.37 -73.47 81.58
CA ARG A 375 52.05 -74.46 82.64
C ARG A 375 52.69 -75.82 82.35
N ILE A 376 52.69 -76.26 81.09
CA ILE A 376 53.37 -77.48 80.65
C ILE A 376 54.89 -77.37 80.81
N VAL A 377 55.49 -76.22 80.50
CA VAL A 377 56.93 -75.97 80.75
C VAL A 377 57.26 -75.97 82.25
N ASP A 378 56.39 -75.42 83.11
CA ASP A 378 56.56 -75.45 84.57
C ASP A 378 56.43 -76.87 85.15
N ILE A 379 55.53 -77.69 84.59
CA ILE A 379 55.42 -79.12 84.92
C ILE A 379 56.71 -79.85 84.51
N ILE A 380 57.17 -79.67 83.26
CA ILE A 380 58.42 -80.24 82.77
C ILE A 380 59.64 -79.78 83.60
N ALA A 381 59.64 -78.54 84.11
CA ALA A 381 60.68 -78.05 85.00
C ALA A 381 60.69 -78.78 86.36
N LYS A 382 59.51 -78.97 86.97
CA LYS A 382 59.34 -79.74 88.22
C LYS A 382 59.69 -81.22 88.03
N GLU A 383 59.31 -81.83 86.91
CA GLU A 383 59.69 -83.20 86.57
C GLU A 383 61.20 -83.33 86.38
N LYS A 384 61.86 -82.38 85.69
CA LYS A 384 63.33 -82.33 85.59
C LYS A 384 64.00 -82.20 86.96
N GLU A 385 63.49 -81.34 87.84
CA GLU A 385 64.02 -81.21 89.21
C GLU A 385 63.86 -82.53 90.00
N LEU A 386 62.74 -83.23 89.82
CA LEU A 386 62.47 -84.53 90.47
C LEU A 386 63.34 -85.66 89.88
N ILE A 387 63.67 -85.60 88.59
CA ILE A 387 64.66 -86.48 87.94
C ILE A 387 66.08 -86.19 88.45
N VAL A 388 66.45 -84.92 88.66
CA VAL A 388 67.74 -84.54 89.28
C VAL A 388 67.83 -85.12 90.69
N LYS A 389 66.81 -84.93 91.54
CA LYS A 389 66.79 -85.49 92.90
C LYS A 389 66.89 -87.03 92.89
N LYS A 390 66.18 -87.71 91.99
CA LYS A 390 66.30 -89.17 91.82
C LYS A 390 67.70 -89.61 91.37
N THR A 391 68.33 -88.88 90.44
CA THR A 391 69.70 -89.22 90.01
C THR A 391 70.76 -88.89 91.06
N GLU A 392 70.53 -87.89 91.93
CA GLU A 392 71.35 -87.66 93.12
C GLU A 392 71.18 -88.77 94.18
N GLU A 393 69.96 -89.24 94.42
CA GLU A 393 69.71 -90.43 95.26
C GLU A 393 70.36 -91.70 94.71
N GLU A 394 70.27 -91.95 93.40
CA GLU A 394 70.95 -93.08 92.76
C GLU A 394 72.47 -92.96 92.83
N LYS A 395 73.01 -91.75 92.67
CA LYS A 395 74.44 -91.47 92.82
C LYS A 395 74.90 -91.70 94.27
N ALA A 396 74.07 -91.37 95.27
CA ALA A 396 74.34 -91.70 96.67
C ALA A 396 74.30 -93.23 96.94
N LYS A 397 73.33 -93.94 96.35
CA LYS A 397 73.25 -95.43 96.40
C LYS A 397 74.46 -96.08 95.71
N LEU A 398 74.95 -95.52 94.60
CA LEU A 398 76.19 -95.94 93.92
C LEU A 398 77.44 -95.68 94.77
N MET A 399 77.50 -94.58 95.51
CA MET A 399 78.59 -94.28 96.42
C MET A 399 78.64 -95.26 97.60
N SER A 400 77.51 -95.60 98.23
CA SER A 400 77.51 -96.60 99.31
C SER A 400 77.87 -98.01 98.82
N GLN A 401 77.43 -98.40 97.61
CA GLN A 401 77.91 -99.63 96.96
C GLN A 401 79.43 -99.60 96.66
N SER A 402 79.98 -98.45 96.27
CA SER A 402 81.42 -98.25 96.05
C SER A 402 82.23 -98.43 97.34
N GLU A 403 81.69 -98.03 98.49
CA GLU A 403 82.33 -98.23 99.79
C GLU A 403 82.26 -99.69 100.28
N LEU A 404 81.13 -100.36 100.08
CA LEU A 404 80.99 -101.82 100.27
C LEU A 404 82.00 -102.60 99.41
N ALA A 405 82.15 -102.22 98.13
CA ALA A 405 83.13 -102.82 97.24
C ALA A 405 84.58 -102.59 97.70
N LYS A 406 84.89 -101.42 98.30
CA LYS A 406 86.21 -101.14 98.92
C LYS A 406 86.44 -101.96 100.20
N GLN A 407 85.40 -102.31 100.95
CA GLN A 407 85.50 -103.21 102.12
C GLN A 407 85.81 -104.65 101.68
N LEU A 408 85.03 -105.25 100.77
CA LEU A 408 85.33 -106.58 100.21
C LEU A 408 86.77 -106.68 99.67
N LYS A 409 87.25 -105.63 99.00
CA LYS A 409 88.61 -105.59 98.42
C LYS A 409 89.74 -105.55 99.46
N LYS A 410 89.44 -105.28 100.73
CA LYS A 410 90.36 -105.46 101.88
C LYS A 410 90.28 -106.89 102.42
N GLU A 411 89.09 -107.45 102.57
CA GLU A 411 88.87 -108.81 103.08
C GLU A 411 89.50 -109.88 102.18
N VAL A 412 89.36 -109.75 100.85
CA VAL A 412 90.01 -110.65 99.87
C VAL A 412 91.54 -110.68 100.05
N LYS A 413 92.17 -109.52 100.27
CA LYS A 413 93.62 -109.45 100.55
C LYS A 413 94.00 -110.12 101.87
N MET A 414 93.12 -110.06 102.87
CA MET A 414 93.32 -110.75 104.14
C MET A 414 93.22 -112.28 103.96
N TYR A 415 92.22 -112.74 103.20
CA TYR A 415 91.99 -114.15 102.89
C TYR A 415 93.18 -114.80 102.14
N ASP A 416 93.72 -114.14 101.11
CA ASP A 416 94.90 -114.64 100.40
C ASP A 416 96.14 -114.77 101.31
N SER A 417 96.30 -113.87 102.29
CA SER A 417 97.38 -113.95 103.27
C SER A 417 97.24 -115.15 104.22
N LEU A 418 96.01 -115.58 104.51
CA LEU A 418 95.69 -116.78 105.28
C LEU A 418 95.87 -118.06 104.45
N LYS A 419 95.43 -118.05 103.17
CA LYS A 419 95.60 -119.19 102.25
C LYS A 419 97.08 -119.60 102.12
N ARG A 420 97.97 -118.63 101.87
CA ARG A 420 99.43 -118.84 101.76
C ARG A 420 100.11 -119.31 103.06
N LYS A 421 99.48 -119.08 104.22
CA LYS A 421 99.93 -119.65 105.51
C LYS A 421 99.51 -121.12 105.66
N ARG A 422 98.32 -121.49 105.18
CA ARG A 422 97.76 -122.86 105.26
C ARG A 422 98.57 -123.86 104.44
N GLU A 423 98.92 -123.51 103.19
CA GLU A 423 99.70 -124.36 102.28
C GLU A 423 101.07 -124.75 102.88
N LYS A 424 101.73 -123.83 103.58
CA LYS A 424 103.04 -124.08 104.24
C LYS A 424 102.95 -125.08 105.40
N LEU A 425 101.83 -125.14 106.12
CA LEU A 425 101.59 -126.13 107.17
C LEU A 425 101.30 -127.53 106.60
N GLU A 426 100.54 -127.61 105.51
CA GLU A 426 100.12 -128.89 104.94
C GLU A 426 101.30 -129.72 104.40
N ILE A 427 102.30 -129.05 103.81
CA ILE A 427 103.55 -129.67 103.32
C ILE A 427 104.37 -130.29 104.48
N GLN A 428 104.37 -129.66 105.65
CA GLN A 428 105.05 -130.19 106.85
C GLN A 428 104.34 -131.40 107.47
N ILE A 429 103.02 -131.54 107.27
CA ILE A 429 102.24 -132.68 107.77
C ILE A 429 102.45 -133.91 106.87
N LYS A 430 102.41 -133.74 105.53
CA LYS A 430 102.60 -134.84 104.57
C LYS A 430 103.92 -135.58 104.75
N THR A 431 105.03 -134.85 104.93
CA THR A 431 106.38 -135.41 105.08
C THR A 431 106.61 -136.18 106.39
N LYS A 432 105.89 -135.85 107.47
CA LYS A 432 105.97 -136.62 108.74
C LYS A 432 105.24 -137.97 108.67
N ASN A 433 104.08 -138.03 108.01
CA ASN A 433 103.26 -139.25 107.96
C ASN A 433 103.89 -140.37 107.12
N GLN A 434 104.66 -140.05 106.08
CA GLN A 434 105.23 -141.07 105.18
C GLN A 434 106.27 -141.96 105.89
N LYS A 435 107.13 -141.36 106.74
CA LYS A 435 108.15 -142.08 107.54
C LYS A 435 107.55 -143.03 108.60
N LEU A 436 106.25 -142.96 108.87
CA LEU A 436 105.58 -143.83 109.85
C LEU A 436 105.12 -145.17 109.24
N LYS A 437 104.74 -145.18 107.96
CA LYS A 437 104.17 -146.38 107.30
C LYS A 437 105.21 -147.48 107.07
N GLU A 438 106.41 -147.12 106.61
CA GLU A 438 107.44 -148.08 106.20
C GLU A 438 107.86 -149.02 107.35
N LYS A 439 107.95 -148.50 108.59
CA LYS A 439 108.25 -149.30 109.79
C LYS A 439 107.18 -150.35 110.13
N GLN A 440 105.93 -150.16 109.71
CA GLN A 440 104.84 -151.11 110.01
C GLN A 440 104.80 -152.29 109.04
N GLN A 441 105.44 -152.19 107.87
CA GLN A 441 105.43 -153.23 106.85
C GLN A 441 106.28 -154.45 107.24
N MET A 442 107.42 -154.26 107.92
CA MET A 442 108.38 -155.33 108.21
C MET A 442 107.84 -156.41 109.18
N LEU A 443 107.16 -156.04 110.26
CA LEU A 443 106.71 -157.02 111.28
C LEU A 443 105.64 -157.98 110.75
N LYS A 444 104.80 -157.54 109.80
CA LYS A 444 103.59 -158.28 109.42
C LYS A 444 103.88 -159.59 108.68
N ASN A 445 104.99 -159.64 107.94
CA ASN A 445 105.33 -160.78 107.07
C ASN A 445 105.94 -161.98 107.82
N GLN A 446 106.48 -161.79 109.03
CA GLN A 446 107.09 -162.90 109.79
C GLN A 446 106.04 -163.83 110.45
N ILE A 447 104.82 -163.36 110.67
CA ILE A 447 103.83 -164.06 111.51
C ILE A 447 102.89 -164.97 110.68
N GLN A 448 102.55 -164.62 109.44
CA GLN A 448 101.46 -165.31 108.72
C GLN A 448 101.79 -166.68 108.10
N LYS A 449 103.05 -167.15 108.12
CA LYS A 449 103.46 -168.37 107.39
C LYS A 449 103.60 -169.65 108.23
N LYS A 450 103.10 -169.68 109.48
CA LYS A 450 103.21 -170.85 110.38
C LYS A 450 101.92 -171.38 111.02
N ASP A 451 100.76 -170.75 110.80
CA ASP A 451 99.58 -171.00 111.64
C ASP A 451 98.27 -171.31 110.84
N LYS A 452 98.38 -172.20 109.84
CA LYS A 452 97.23 -172.86 109.21
C LYS A 452 97.54 -174.32 108.83
N GLU A 453 96.47 -175.13 108.90
CA GLU A 453 96.36 -176.56 108.49
C GLU A 453 97.06 -177.59 109.39
N LEU A 454 96.82 -177.34 110.68
CA LEU A 454 97.01 -178.18 111.86
C LEU A 454 95.84 -177.78 112.82
N LYS A 455 94.95 -178.63 113.38
CA LYS A 455 94.86 -180.09 113.65
C LYS A 455 93.50 -180.65 113.15
N LEU A 456 93.31 -181.85 112.59
CA LEU A 456 94.15 -183.00 112.17
C LEU A 456 93.43 -183.69 110.99
N VAL A 457 94.02 -184.17 109.89
CA VAL A 457 95.34 -184.00 109.24
C VAL A 457 95.74 -182.49 109.12
N LEU A 458 96.87 -181.91 109.60
CA LEU A 458 98.04 -182.35 110.42
C LEU A 458 98.03 -181.84 111.90
N LYS A 459 99.02 -181.18 112.54
CA LYS A 459 99.24 -181.35 114.03
C LYS A 459 99.30 -180.11 115.00
N THR A 460 98.18 -179.58 115.55
CA THR A 460 98.04 -178.61 116.73
C THR A 460 98.08 -177.08 116.36
N ALA A 461 97.42 -176.06 116.98
CA ALA A 461 97.24 -175.72 118.42
C ALA A 461 95.95 -174.97 118.96
N LYS A 462 95.99 -173.69 119.44
CA LYS A 462 95.10 -173.09 120.51
C LYS A 462 95.01 -171.53 120.56
N LYS A 463 93.81 -170.93 120.75
CA LYS A 463 93.41 -169.74 121.62
C LYS A 463 94.18 -168.35 121.51
N PRO A 464 93.80 -167.23 122.22
CA PRO A 464 92.49 -166.54 122.38
C PRO A 464 92.53 -164.96 122.44
N ALA A 465 91.36 -164.30 122.62
CA ALA A 465 91.11 -163.05 123.42
C ALA A 465 91.67 -161.66 122.95
N LYS A 466 91.19 -160.47 123.41
CA LYS A 466 89.90 -159.97 124.01
C LYS A 466 89.86 -158.41 124.07
N LYS A 467 88.81 -157.75 123.53
CA LYS A 467 88.13 -156.51 124.05
C LYS A 467 88.99 -155.20 124.24
N PRO A 468 88.46 -154.01 124.65
CA PRO A 468 87.08 -153.61 125.04
C PRO A 468 86.44 -152.34 124.40
N THR A 469 85.15 -152.46 124.06
CA THR A 469 83.98 -151.65 124.57
C THR A 469 83.89 -150.10 124.45
N THR A 470 82.89 -149.62 123.68
CA THR A 470 82.06 -148.37 123.87
C THR A 470 82.69 -146.97 123.67
N GLN A 471 81.98 -145.82 123.61
CA GLN A 471 80.57 -145.47 123.97
C GLN A 471 80.04 -144.18 123.27
N LYS A 472 78.71 -144.12 122.95
CA LYS A 472 77.75 -142.95 122.89
C LYS A 472 78.15 -141.61 122.20
N ALA A 473 77.24 -140.68 121.83
CA ALA A 473 75.80 -140.71 121.47
C ALA A 473 75.34 -139.32 120.98
N LYS A 474 74.18 -139.28 120.30
CA LYS A 474 73.51 -138.13 119.64
C LYS A 474 74.21 -137.61 118.39
#